data_AF-A9BIB3-F1
#
_entry.id   AF-A9BIB3-F1
#
_cell.length_a   1.000
_cell.length_b   1.000
_cell.length_c   1.000
_cell.angle_alpha   90.00
_cell.angle_beta   90.00
_cell.angle_gamma   90.00
#
_symmetry.space_group_name_H-M   'P 1'
#
loop_
_entity.id
_entity.type
_entity.pdbx_description
1 polymer ?
#
loop_
_entity_poly.entity_id
_entity_poly.type
_entity_poly.pdbx_seq_one_letter_code
_entity_poly.pdbx_strand_id
1 'polypeptide(L)'
;MQKIDLNVVKVIKIKARNFHGRIKICHGETTYLEYADQDINVETSWGSDRTSVSIDIDYEKGDFLSKFFSFSRMFHEVPINLYIGDQVNNISLDLSSADIETDLDSTNLYNLTIKTRSGDVDIRGSNQTKTLKSLRVDTGSGDVSIDLSNSEMDELILKGASGDFEIHNLNISYGDFSMASGDVLIQNSKIENLKLSMASGDVSIKNSIVKVANFKSASGDISVDSLDKDFYCTVNTASGDIDLIVQGKEKIYLEAPIHRFSSSIRSNVDLVQNNDSSTMPKKRVLKINVLTGDISIRGVEIQGKSIDWQEEEKGEDVSQDDEFLTIEEKKILSLLKERKISRSFAIELLKELGYSEELADKFLKDRGE
;
A
#
# COMPACT_ATOMS: atom_id res chain seq x y z
N MET A 1 8.37 3.52 38.56
CA MET A 1 7.42 2.85 37.66
C MET A 1 7.07 1.51 38.28
N GLN A 2 5.79 1.14 38.22
CA GLN A 2 5.38 -0.20 38.62
C GLN A 2 5.76 -1.20 37.52
N LYS A 3 6.01 -2.45 37.91
CA LYS A 3 6.38 -3.54 36.99
C LYS A 3 5.49 -4.75 37.23
N ILE A 4 4.97 -5.34 36.16
CA ILE A 4 4.23 -6.60 36.18
C ILE A 4 5.10 -7.64 35.45
N ASP A 5 5.50 -8.69 36.17
CA ASP A 5 6.27 -9.81 35.62
C ASP A 5 5.35 -10.74 34.82
N LEU A 6 5.73 -11.03 33.58
CA LEU A 6 5.00 -11.84 32.60
C LEU A 6 5.89 -12.94 31.98
N ASN A 7 6.96 -13.35 32.66
CA ASN A 7 8.03 -14.21 32.11
C ASN A 7 7.58 -15.56 31.52
N VAL A 8 6.42 -16.08 31.92
CA VAL A 8 5.89 -17.38 31.45
C VAL A 8 4.88 -17.26 30.31
N VAL A 9 4.60 -16.04 29.85
CA VAL A 9 3.52 -15.75 28.91
C VAL A 9 3.96 -15.96 27.47
N LYS A 10 3.09 -16.59 26.68
CA LYS A 10 3.19 -16.73 25.22
C LYS A 10 2.24 -15.81 24.46
N VAL A 11 1.14 -15.41 25.10
CA VAL A 11 0.09 -14.57 24.50
C VAL A 11 -0.24 -13.42 25.43
N ILE A 12 -0.05 -12.19 24.95
CA ILE A 12 -0.36 -10.97 25.69
C ILE A 12 -1.52 -10.26 24.99
N LYS A 13 -2.56 -9.93 25.75
CA LYS A 13 -3.66 -9.07 25.30
C LYS A 13 -3.70 -7.84 26.18
N ILE A 14 -3.57 -6.66 25.60
CA ILE A 14 -3.70 -5.40 26.33
C ILE A 14 -4.97 -4.72 25.83
N LYS A 15 -5.85 -4.36 26.75
CA LYS A 15 -7.02 -3.54 26.49
C LYS A 15 -6.89 -2.27 27.29
N ALA A 16 -6.93 -1.12 26.63
CA ALA A 16 -6.87 0.16 27.29
C ALA A 16 -8.11 0.98 26.95
N ARG A 17 -8.98 1.19 27.93
CA ARG A 17 -10.16 2.05 27.80
C ARG A 17 -9.83 3.42 28.37
N ASN A 18 -10.37 4.47 27.76
CA ASN A 18 -10.16 5.85 28.19
C ASN A 18 -8.68 6.26 28.29
N PHE A 19 -7.81 5.54 27.59
CA PHE A 19 -6.38 5.78 27.56
C PHE A 19 -6.06 6.81 26.47
N HIS A 20 -5.10 7.68 26.80
CA HIS A 20 -4.48 8.66 25.90
C HIS A 20 -3.00 8.71 26.30
N GLY A 21 -2.13 8.09 25.52
CA GLY A 21 -0.73 7.98 25.88
C GLY A 21 0.07 7.21 24.85
N ARG A 22 1.27 6.79 25.24
CA ARG A 22 2.22 6.09 24.36
C ARG A 22 2.43 4.67 24.85
N ILE A 23 2.31 3.70 23.94
CA ILE A 23 2.67 2.31 24.21
C ILE A 23 3.90 1.97 23.40
N LYS A 24 5.00 1.66 24.09
CA LYS A 24 6.22 1.16 23.48
C LYS A 24 6.33 -0.35 23.68
N ILE A 25 6.56 -1.09 22.60
CA ILE A 25 6.85 -2.52 22.64
C ILE A 25 8.27 -2.73 22.14
N CYS A 26 9.09 -3.46 22.90
CA CYS A 26 10.46 -3.77 22.49
C CYS A 26 10.91 -5.12 23.06
N HIS A 27 11.96 -5.71 22.46
CA HIS A 27 12.57 -6.91 23.00
C HIS A 27 13.21 -6.68 24.39
N GLY A 28 13.15 -7.69 25.24
CA GLY A 28 13.89 -7.74 26.51
C GLY A 28 14.21 -9.16 26.94
N GLU A 29 15.23 -9.33 27.77
CA GLU A 29 15.64 -10.65 28.30
C GLU A 29 14.52 -11.36 29.08
N THR A 30 13.61 -10.56 29.66
CA THR A 30 12.46 -11.00 30.44
C THR A 30 11.23 -10.27 29.96
N THR A 31 10.08 -10.93 30.05
CA THR A 31 8.79 -10.34 29.65
C THR A 31 8.20 -9.59 30.85
N TYR A 32 8.03 -8.28 30.74
CA TYR A 32 7.37 -7.48 31.77
C TYR A 32 6.72 -6.22 31.20
N LEU A 33 5.68 -5.76 31.88
CA LEU A 33 5.02 -4.48 31.61
C LEU A 33 5.49 -3.44 32.64
N GLU A 34 5.89 -2.27 32.18
CA GLU A 34 6.29 -1.14 33.02
C GLU A 34 5.39 0.08 32.75
N TYR A 35 4.88 0.70 33.81
CA TYR A 35 3.99 1.86 33.72
C TYR A 35 4.14 2.83 34.90
N ALA A 36 3.65 4.05 34.73
CA ALA A 36 3.63 5.07 35.77
C ALA A 36 2.41 4.90 36.69
N ASP A 37 2.66 4.87 38.00
CA ASP A 37 1.69 4.47 39.04
C ASP A 37 0.65 5.54 39.37
N GLN A 38 0.91 6.82 39.07
CA GLN A 38 0.19 7.88 39.77
C GLN A 38 -1.30 8.02 39.38
N ASP A 39 -1.72 7.46 38.24
CA ASP A 39 -3.04 7.72 37.67
C ASP A 39 -3.63 6.57 36.80
N ILE A 40 -2.98 5.40 36.70
CA ILE A 40 -3.46 4.25 35.90
C ILE A 40 -3.89 3.11 36.81
N ASN A 41 -5.08 2.57 36.58
CA ASN A 41 -5.50 1.28 37.12
C ASN A 41 -5.13 0.16 36.14
N VAL A 42 -4.37 -0.83 36.59
CA VAL A 42 -4.00 -2.00 35.79
C VAL A 42 -4.52 -3.26 36.46
N GLU A 43 -5.39 -3.99 35.78
CA GLU A 43 -5.90 -5.29 36.19
C GLU A 43 -5.35 -6.39 35.29
N THR A 44 -4.94 -7.51 35.87
CA THR A 44 -4.44 -8.67 35.09
C THR A 44 -5.34 -9.87 35.31
N SER A 45 -5.80 -10.47 34.23
CA SER A 45 -6.52 -11.75 34.23
C SER A 45 -5.72 -12.79 33.45
N TRP A 46 -5.56 -13.96 34.05
CA TRP A 46 -4.74 -15.05 33.50
C TRP A 46 -5.62 -16.14 32.91
N GLY A 47 -5.23 -16.68 31.76
CA GLY A 47 -5.86 -17.87 31.19
C GLY A 47 -5.68 -19.09 32.08
N SER A 48 -6.56 -20.08 31.90
CA SER A 48 -6.53 -21.32 32.70
C SER A 48 -5.20 -22.09 32.60
N ASP A 49 -4.49 -21.91 31.49
CA ASP A 49 -3.18 -22.51 31.20
C ASP A 49 -1.99 -21.69 31.72
N ARG A 50 -2.24 -20.47 32.25
CA ARG A 50 -1.23 -19.47 32.65
C ARG A 50 -0.19 -19.11 31.59
N THR A 51 -0.45 -19.42 30.31
CA THR A 51 0.42 -19.01 29.19
C THR A 51 -0.15 -17.81 28.44
N SER A 52 -1.36 -17.40 28.78
CA SER A 52 -2.03 -16.21 28.24
C SER A 52 -2.39 -15.25 29.37
N VAL A 53 -2.16 -13.96 29.13
CA VAL A 53 -2.54 -12.87 30.04
C VAL A 53 -3.37 -11.84 29.28
N SER A 54 -4.42 -11.35 29.93
CA SER A 54 -5.15 -10.16 29.52
C SER A 54 -4.92 -9.07 30.56
N ILE A 55 -4.48 -7.90 30.09
CA ILE A 55 -4.16 -6.73 30.90
C ILE A 55 -5.16 -5.65 30.53
N ASP A 56 -6.02 -5.30 31.47
CA ASP A 56 -7.00 -4.23 31.32
C ASP A 56 -6.44 -2.98 32.01
N ILE A 57 -6.36 -1.89 31.23
CA ILE A 57 -5.77 -0.61 31.62
C ILE A 57 -6.86 0.47 31.55
N ASP A 58 -7.06 1.20 32.64
CA ASP A 58 -8.01 2.31 32.71
C ASP A 58 -7.34 3.58 33.27
N TYR A 59 -7.65 4.71 32.64
CA TYR A 59 -7.13 6.04 32.99
C TYR A 59 -8.28 7.02 33.22
N GLU A 60 -8.97 6.87 34.36
CA GLU A 60 -10.19 7.63 34.67
C GLU A 60 -9.98 9.16 34.75
N LYS A 61 -8.80 9.61 35.21
CA LYS A 61 -8.52 11.03 35.42
C LYS A 61 -8.45 11.83 34.11
N GLY A 62 -7.88 11.25 33.04
CA GLY A 62 -7.83 11.90 31.73
C GLY A 62 -9.20 12.10 31.12
N ASP A 63 -10.03 11.06 31.16
CA ASP A 63 -11.39 11.11 30.63
C ASP A 63 -12.26 12.10 31.39
N PHE A 64 -12.21 12.09 32.74
CA PHE A 64 -12.92 13.09 33.56
C PHE A 64 -12.53 14.52 33.18
N LEU A 65 -11.23 14.83 33.18
CA LEU A 65 -10.79 16.19 32.92
C LEU A 65 -11.09 16.63 31.48
N SER A 66 -11.03 15.71 30.51
CA SER A 66 -11.38 15.98 29.11
C SER A 66 -12.85 16.35 28.89
N LYS A 67 -13.75 15.81 29.73
CA LYS A 67 -15.18 16.10 29.69
C LYS A 67 -15.54 17.48 30.22
N PHE A 68 -14.73 18.06 31.12
CA PHE A 68 -15.07 19.30 31.82
C PHE A 68 -14.21 20.51 31.47
N PHE A 69 -13.00 20.31 30.95
CA PHE A 69 -12.04 21.39 30.78
C PHE A 69 -11.38 21.34 29.41
N SER A 70 -11.33 22.46 28.69
CA SER A 70 -10.65 22.52 27.37
C SER A 70 -9.11 22.52 27.48
N PHE A 71 -8.56 22.85 28.67
CA PHE A 71 -7.12 22.79 29.00
C PHE A 71 -6.66 21.40 29.48
N SER A 72 -7.60 20.44 29.57
CA SER A 72 -7.28 19.04 29.30
C SER A 72 -6.64 18.92 27.92
N ARG A 73 -6.47 17.78 27.26
CA ARG A 73 -5.69 17.73 25.99
C ARG A 73 -4.21 18.19 26.11
N MET A 74 -3.79 18.99 27.08
CA MET A 74 -2.40 19.15 27.53
C MET A 74 -1.96 17.99 28.44
N PHE A 75 -2.69 16.88 28.47
CA PHE A 75 -2.44 15.83 29.46
C PHE A 75 -1.28 14.93 29.07
N HIS A 76 -0.38 14.81 30.04
CA HIS A 76 0.66 13.79 30.22
C HIS A 76 0.40 12.54 29.38
N GLU A 77 1.18 12.36 28.31
CA GLU A 77 1.35 11.04 27.71
C GLU A 77 1.75 10.09 28.82
N VAL A 78 0.92 9.09 29.11
CA VAL A 78 1.31 8.07 30.08
C VAL A 78 2.08 6.99 29.33
N PRO A 79 3.40 6.86 29.54
CA PRO A 79 4.19 5.85 28.86
C PRO A 79 3.92 4.48 29.48
N ILE A 80 3.58 3.52 28.63
CA ILE A 80 3.52 2.11 28.96
C ILE A 80 4.57 1.41 28.10
N ASN A 81 5.52 0.76 28.76
CA ASN A 81 6.56 0.01 28.07
C ASN A 81 6.30 -1.48 28.29
N LEU A 82 6.15 -2.23 27.20
CA LEU A 82 6.08 -3.68 27.21
C LEU A 82 7.40 -4.25 26.68
N TYR A 83 8.15 -4.91 27.55
CA TYR A 83 9.33 -5.67 27.17
C TYR A 83 8.91 -7.12 26.92
N ILE A 84 9.26 -7.65 25.75
CA ILE A 84 8.90 -9.02 25.35
C ILE A 84 10.15 -9.90 25.22
N GLY A 85 10.14 -11.02 25.94
CA GLY A 85 11.11 -12.09 25.73
C GLY A 85 10.69 -13.05 24.63
N ASP A 86 11.62 -13.92 24.27
CA ASP A 86 11.54 -14.91 23.18
C ASP A 86 10.35 -15.88 23.24
N GLN A 87 9.71 -15.99 24.41
CA GLN A 87 8.58 -16.88 24.64
C GLN A 87 7.26 -16.32 24.09
N VAL A 88 7.20 -15.00 23.86
CA VAL A 88 5.98 -14.29 23.45
C VAL A 88 5.80 -14.43 21.95
N ASN A 89 4.69 -15.08 21.59
CA ASN A 89 4.37 -15.45 20.20
C ASN A 89 3.26 -14.57 19.63
N ASN A 90 2.38 -14.03 20.47
CA ASN A 90 1.20 -13.30 20.03
C ASN A 90 0.93 -12.10 20.93
N ILE A 91 0.71 -10.95 20.32
CA ILE A 91 0.32 -9.72 21.01
C ILE A 91 -0.93 -9.17 20.35
N SER A 92 -1.90 -8.79 21.17
CA SER A 92 -3.08 -8.06 20.73
C SER A 92 -3.27 -6.81 21.59
N LEU A 93 -3.37 -5.65 20.94
CA LEU A 93 -3.69 -4.37 21.56
C LEU A 93 -5.09 -3.94 21.11
N ASP A 94 -5.94 -3.52 22.04
CA ASP A 94 -7.27 -2.96 21.79
C ASP A 94 -7.42 -1.68 22.61
N LEU A 95 -7.25 -0.53 21.95
CA LEU A 95 -6.95 0.74 22.58
C LEU A 95 -7.98 1.81 22.16
N SER A 96 -8.36 2.68 23.10
CA SER A 96 -9.21 3.83 22.78
C SER A 96 -8.46 4.95 22.08
N SER A 97 -7.23 5.25 22.49
CA SER A 97 -6.38 6.23 21.83
C SER A 97 -4.95 6.07 22.34
N ALA A 98 -4.01 5.77 21.46
CA ALA A 98 -2.61 5.66 21.82
C ALA A 98 -1.72 5.79 20.61
N ASP A 99 -0.59 6.46 20.80
CA ASP A 99 0.53 6.35 19.88
C ASP A 99 1.31 5.08 20.24
N ILE A 100 1.66 4.31 19.23
CA ILE A 100 2.23 2.98 19.39
C ILE A 100 3.56 2.95 18.67
N GLU A 101 4.61 2.65 19.42
CA GLU A 101 5.95 2.48 18.89
C GLU A 101 6.37 1.03 19.16
N THR A 102 6.57 0.25 18.11
CA THR A 102 6.96 -1.14 18.21
C THR A 102 8.34 -1.32 17.59
N ASP A 103 9.30 -1.79 18.38
CA ASP A 103 10.59 -2.25 17.91
C ASP A 103 10.62 -3.78 18.03
N LEU A 104 10.57 -4.46 16.89
CA LEU A 104 10.48 -5.92 16.83
C LEU A 104 11.84 -6.61 16.75
N ASP A 105 12.94 -5.87 16.86
CA ASP A 105 14.29 -6.42 16.81
C ASP A 105 14.50 -7.59 17.77
N SER A 106 15.05 -8.68 17.25
CA SER A 106 15.31 -9.91 17.99
C SER A 106 14.08 -10.52 18.68
N THR A 107 12.86 -10.21 18.23
CA THR A 107 11.62 -10.81 18.77
C THR A 107 11.22 -12.07 18.01
N ASN A 108 10.61 -13.04 18.70
CA ASN A 108 10.02 -14.26 18.13
C ASN A 108 8.50 -14.15 17.92
N LEU A 109 8.00 -12.93 17.71
CA LEU A 109 6.57 -12.67 17.57
C LEU A 109 6.08 -13.27 16.25
N TYR A 110 5.00 -14.06 16.28
CA TYR A 110 4.35 -14.59 15.08
C TYR A 110 3.19 -13.73 14.62
N ASN A 111 2.40 -13.20 15.57
CA ASN A 111 1.22 -12.40 15.27
C ASN A 111 1.16 -11.14 16.13
N LEU A 112 1.00 -9.99 15.47
CA LEU A 112 0.74 -8.70 16.11
C LEU A 112 -0.59 -8.17 15.60
N THR A 113 -1.53 -7.91 16.52
CA THR A 113 -2.80 -7.25 16.21
C THR A 113 -2.91 -5.97 17.00
N ILE A 114 -3.04 -4.85 16.31
CA ILE A 114 -3.23 -3.54 16.89
C ILE A 114 -4.59 -3.03 16.46
N LYS A 115 -5.42 -2.66 17.43
CA LYS A 115 -6.65 -1.92 17.19
C LYS A 115 -6.61 -0.66 18.03
N THR A 116 -6.74 0.48 17.38
CA THR A 116 -6.85 1.78 18.06
C THR A 116 -7.93 2.60 17.40
N ARG A 117 -8.65 3.42 18.16
CA ARG A 117 -9.55 4.40 17.54
C ARG A 117 -8.78 5.61 17.05
N SER A 118 -7.71 5.99 17.73
CA SER A 118 -6.88 7.13 17.35
C SER A 118 -5.44 7.00 17.83
N GLY A 119 -4.52 7.66 17.13
CA GLY A 119 -3.09 7.68 17.44
C GLY A 119 -2.27 6.95 16.38
N ASP A 120 -1.01 7.34 16.30
CA ASP A 120 -0.11 6.90 15.24
C ASP A 120 0.52 5.55 15.59
N VAL A 121 0.83 4.75 14.57
CA VAL A 121 1.40 3.42 14.74
C VAL A 121 2.70 3.33 13.96
N ASP A 122 3.82 3.29 14.67
CA ASP A 122 5.16 3.10 14.11
C ASP A 122 5.65 1.70 14.48
N ILE A 123 5.94 0.88 13.47
CA ILE A 123 6.42 -0.49 13.63
C ILE A 123 7.75 -0.61 12.89
N ARG A 124 8.82 -0.82 13.66
CA ARG A 124 10.17 -0.97 13.16
C ARG A 124 10.72 -2.34 13.46
N GLY A 125 11.59 -2.80 12.59
CA GLY A 125 12.32 -4.04 12.76
C GLY A 125 13.47 -4.17 11.77
N SER A 126 14.48 -4.93 12.19
CA SER A 126 15.67 -5.29 11.45
C SER A 126 15.53 -6.68 10.82
N ASN A 127 16.57 -7.11 10.10
CA ASN A 127 16.62 -8.45 9.51
C ASN A 127 16.55 -9.62 10.52
N GLN A 128 16.53 -9.34 11.83
CA GLN A 128 16.39 -10.35 12.89
C GLN A 128 14.92 -10.61 13.24
N THR A 129 13.96 -9.84 12.74
CA THR A 129 12.52 -9.96 13.03
C THR A 129 11.81 -11.05 12.21
N LYS A 130 12.52 -12.12 11.86
CA LYS A 130 12.13 -13.09 10.80
C LYS A 130 10.91 -13.94 11.12
N THR A 131 10.33 -13.83 12.31
CA THR A 131 9.24 -14.71 12.74
C THR A 131 7.86 -14.11 12.54
N LEU A 132 7.73 -12.81 12.26
CA LEU A 132 6.42 -12.16 12.17
C LEU A 132 5.68 -12.63 10.91
N LYS A 133 4.66 -13.46 11.10
CA LYS A 133 3.87 -14.04 10.01
C LYS A 133 2.67 -13.20 9.66
N SER A 134 1.94 -12.70 10.67
CA SER A 134 0.73 -11.89 10.45
C SER A 134 0.80 -10.60 11.27
N LEU A 135 0.60 -9.48 10.58
CA LEU A 135 0.44 -8.17 11.17
C LEU A 135 -0.91 -7.60 10.78
N ARG A 136 -1.69 -7.21 11.79
CA ARG A 136 -2.97 -6.54 11.60
C ARG A 136 -2.99 -5.21 12.34
N VAL A 137 -3.27 -4.13 11.63
CA VAL A 137 -3.52 -2.80 12.22
C VAL A 137 -4.91 -2.33 11.82
N ASP A 138 -5.69 -1.88 12.80
CA ASP A 138 -7.04 -1.34 12.64
C ASP A 138 -7.08 0.00 13.37
N THR A 139 -6.96 1.11 12.63
CA THR A 139 -6.96 2.46 13.17
C THR A 139 -8.23 3.23 12.75
N GLY A 140 -8.82 3.97 13.68
CA GLY A 140 -9.88 4.92 13.33
C GLY A 140 -9.29 6.19 12.71
N SER A 141 -8.24 6.74 13.31
CA SER A 141 -7.56 7.95 12.83
C SER A 141 -6.10 7.99 13.28
N GLY A 142 -5.16 8.17 12.36
CA GLY A 142 -3.74 8.26 12.66
C GLY A 142 -2.93 7.54 11.61
N ASP A 143 -1.66 7.90 11.52
CA ASP A 143 -0.78 7.41 10.46
C ASP A 143 -0.15 6.08 10.88
N VAL A 144 0.09 5.21 9.91
CA VAL A 144 0.72 3.90 10.14
C VAL A 144 1.99 3.82 9.31
N SER A 145 3.13 3.75 9.99
CA SER A 145 4.44 3.55 9.36
C SER A 145 5.00 2.19 9.75
N ILE A 146 5.42 1.41 8.76
CA ILE A 146 5.97 0.06 8.94
C ILE A 146 7.26 -0.06 8.17
N ASP A 147 8.37 -0.34 8.86
CA ASP A 147 9.67 -0.66 8.25
C ASP A 147 10.28 -1.89 8.91
N LEU A 148 10.32 -3.02 8.19
CA LEU A 148 10.83 -4.30 8.70
C LEU A 148 12.09 -4.80 7.98
N SER A 149 12.87 -3.90 7.37
CA SER A 149 14.22 -4.18 6.84
C SER A 149 14.32 -5.45 5.96
N ASN A 150 13.39 -5.60 5.02
CA ASN A 150 13.22 -6.72 4.08
C ASN A 150 12.81 -8.06 4.71
N SER A 151 12.12 -8.03 5.84
CA SER A 151 11.54 -9.23 6.45
C SER A 151 10.47 -9.87 5.58
N GLU A 152 10.34 -11.20 5.71
CA GLU A 152 9.28 -11.98 5.06
C GLU A 152 8.06 -12.07 5.98
N MET A 153 6.88 -11.82 5.42
CA MET A 153 5.60 -11.85 6.12
C MET A 153 4.56 -12.58 5.27
N ASP A 154 3.74 -13.43 5.91
CA ASP A 154 2.69 -14.15 5.22
C ASP A 154 1.51 -13.21 4.93
N GLU A 155 1.10 -12.41 5.93
CA GLU A 155 -0.10 -11.59 5.88
C GLU A 155 0.09 -10.20 6.52
N LEU A 156 -0.23 -9.15 5.76
CA LEU A 156 -0.33 -7.78 6.27
C LEU A 156 -1.75 -7.24 6.03
N ILE A 157 -2.48 -6.92 7.10
CA ILE A 157 -3.81 -6.32 7.00
C ILE A 157 -3.81 -4.95 7.66
N LEU A 158 -4.06 -3.92 6.86
CA LEU A 158 -4.15 -2.54 7.34
C LEU A 158 -5.57 -2.02 7.09
N LYS A 159 -6.23 -1.56 8.15
CA LYS A 159 -7.54 -0.94 8.08
C LYS A 159 -7.50 0.42 8.75
N GLY A 160 -7.99 1.43 8.04
CA GLY A 160 -8.00 2.82 8.48
C GLY A 160 -9.32 3.48 8.12
N ALA A 161 -9.80 4.41 8.95
CA ALA A 161 -10.82 5.36 8.50
C ALA A 161 -10.17 6.63 7.95
N SER A 162 -9.19 7.19 8.64
CA SER A 162 -8.42 8.36 8.18
C SER A 162 -6.94 8.32 8.59
N GLY A 163 -6.06 8.85 7.75
CA GLY A 163 -4.61 8.89 7.97
C GLY A 163 -3.87 8.22 6.82
N ASP A 164 -2.55 8.20 6.86
CA ASP A 164 -1.72 7.69 5.78
C ASP A 164 -1.05 6.36 6.16
N PHE A 165 -0.84 5.49 5.18
CA PHE A 165 -0.13 4.23 5.36
C PHE A 165 1.19 4.24 4.60
N GLU A 166 2.29 4.15 5.33
CA GLU A 166 3.65 4.08 4.81
C GLU A 166 4.25 2.70 5.12
N ILE A 167 4.58 1.93 4.07
CA ILE A 167 5.16 0.60 4.18
C ILE A 167 6.50 0.57 3.46
N HIS A 168 7.57 0.24 4.18
CA HIS A 168 8.93 0.23 3.68
C HIS A 168 9.58 -1.15 3.89
N ASN A 169 10.40 -1.55 2.93
CA ASN A 169 11.33 -2.68 3.04
C ASN A 169 10.64 -3.97 3.53
N LEU A 170 9.65 -4.49 2.82
CA LEU A 170 8.86 -5.63 3.30
C LEU A 170 8.52 -6.61 2.17
N ASN A 171 8.65 -7.91 2.44
CA ASN A 171 8.27 -8.98 1.51
C ASN A 171 7.00 -9.68 2.01
N ILE A 172 5.87 -9.51 1.31
CA ILE A 172 4.54 -9.93 1.76
C ILE A 172 3.94 -10.96 0.80
N SER A 173 3.41 -12.06 1.32
CA SER A 173 2.64 -13.01 0.50
C SER A 173 1.21 -12.52 0.21
N TYR A 174 0.52 -11.96 1.21
CA TYR A 174 -0.82 -11.38 1.07
C TYR A 174 -0.98 -10.06 1.84
N GLY A 175 -1.30 -8.97 1.14
CA GLY A 175 -1.64 -7.66 1.69
C GLY A 175 -3.11 -7.30 1.45
N ASP A 176 -3.85 -6.91 2.50
CA ASP A 176 -5.23 -6.39 2.41
C ASP A 176 -5.33 -5.02 3.09
N PHE A 177 -5.28 -3.95 2.29
CA PHE A 177 -5.29 -2.58 2.76
C PHE A 177 -6.65 -1.95 2.48
N SER A 178 -7.27 -1.38 3.50
CA SER A 178 -8.58 -0.75 3.40
C SER A 178 -8.58 0.59 4.15
N MET A 179 -8.73 1.70 3.43
CA MET A 179 -8.76 3.05 4.01
C MET A 179 -10.02 3.78 3.55
N ALA A 180 -10.67 4.61 4.39
CA ALA A 180 -11.72 5.49 3.86
C ALA A 180 -11.10 6.72 3.20
N SER A 181 -10.23 7.45 3.91
CA SER A 181 -9.52 8.61 3.36
C SER A 181 -8.05 8.68 3.78
N GLY A 182 -7.16 8.95 2.83
CA GLY A 182 -5.72 9.11 3.07
C GLY A 182 -4.90 8.36 2.02
N ASP A 183 -3.59 8.53 2.06
CA ASP A 183 -2.68 8.06 1.03
C ASP A 183 -1.99 6.76 1.44
N VAL A 184 -1.61 5.95 0.45
CA VAL A 184 -0.88 4.70 0.66
C VAL A 184 0.43 4.74 -0.11
N LEU A 185 1.54 4.68 0.62
CA LEU A 185 2.88 4.61 0.09
C LEU A 185 3.50 3.24 0.41
N ILE A 186 3.90 2.51 -0.62
CA ILE A 186 4.68 1.27 -0.48
C ILE A 186 6.02 1.46 -1.15
N GLN A 187 7.12 1.22 -0.44
CA GLN A 187 8.48 1.38 -0.98
C GLN A 187 9.36 0.15 -0.71
N ASN A 188 10.27 -0.12 -1.65
CA ASN A 188 11.32 -1.14 -1.53
C ASN A 188 10.81 -2.53 -1.11
N SER A 189 9.63 -2.93 -1.59
CA SER A 189 8.89 -4.09 -1.10
C SER A 189 8.62 -5.11 -2.22
N LYS A 190 8.34 -6.37 -1.85
CA LYS A 190 7.85 -7.38 -2.80
C LYS A 190 6.54 -7.95 -2.31
N ILE A 191 5.52 -7.94 -3.16
CA ILE A 191 4.18 -8.35 -2.77
C ILE A 191 3.63 -9.37 -3.77
N GLU A 192 3.34 -10.59 -3.31
CA GLU A 192 2.76 -11.62 -4.19
C GLU A 192 1.29 -11.31 -4.50
N ASN A 193 0.49 -10.94 -3.49
CA ASN A 193 -0.91 -10.57 -3.66
C ASN A 193 -1.25 -9.31 -2.87
N LEU A 194 -1.58 -8.23 -3.57
CA LEU A 194 -2.02 -6.97 -2.99
C LEU A 194 -3.49 -6.73 -3.30
N LYS A 195 -4.29 -6.50 -2.26
CA LYS A 195 -5.64 -5.97 -2.36
C LYS A 195 -5.68 -4.63 -1.64
N LEU A 196 -6.12 -3.60 -2.35
CA LEU A 196 -6.23 -2.25 -1.83
C LEU A 196 -7.62 -1.71 -2.13
N SER A 197 -8.30 -1.20 -1.11
CA SER A 197 -9.64 -0.64 -1.21
C SER A 197 -9.71 0.71 -0.50
N MET A 198 -9.93 1.78 -1.25
CA MET A 198 -9.96 3.16 -0.76
C MET A 198 -11.24 3.88 -1.19
N ALA A 199 -11.72 4.84 -0.40
CA ALA A 199 -12.74 5.76 -0.89
C ALA A 199 -12.08 6.97 -1.56
N SER A 200 -11.12 7.62 -0.89
CA SER A 200 -10.37 8.75 -1.44
C SER A 200 -8.92 8.76 -1.00
N GLY A 201 -8.02 9.06 -1.92
CA GLY A 201 -6.58 9.24 -1.66
C GLY A 201 -5.75 8.55 -2.73
N ASP A 202 -4.47 8.85 -2.74
CA ASP A 202 -3.54 8.40 -3.77
C ASP A 202 -2.79 7.14 -3.32
N VAL A 203 -2.45 6.30 -4.30
CA VAL A 203 -1.68 5.07 -4.08
C VAL A 203 -0.37 5.18 -4.84
N SER A 204 0.74 5.08 -4.13
CA SER A 204 2.07 5.10 -4.72
C SER A 204 2.88 3.87 -4.30
N ILE A 205 3.21 3.02 -5.26
CA ILE A 205 4.03 1.83 -5.05
C ILE A 205 5.37 2.03 -5.78
N LYS A 206 6.42 2.37 -5.03
CA LYS A 206 7.73 2.73 -5.57
C LYS A 206 8.78 1.66 -5.31
N ASN A 207 9.70 1.46 -6.24
CA ASN A 207 10.79 0.49 -6.13
C ASN A 207 10.35 -0.90 -5.61
N SER A 208 9.13 -1.31 -5.95
CA SER A 208 8.48 -2.49 -5.37
C SER A 208 7.92 -3.37 -6.47
N ILE A 209 7.99 -4.69 -6.29
CA ILE A 209 7.52 -5.66 -7.27
C ILE A 209 6.21 -6.26 -6.78
N VAL A 210 5.14 -6.09 -7.56
CA VAL A 210 3.81 -6.67 -7.25
C VAL A 210 3.40 -7.64 -8.34
N LYS A 211 2.99 -8.86 -7.95
CA LYS A 211 2.60 -9.90 -8.90
C LYS A 211 1.11 -9.95 -9.16
N VAL A 212 0.30 -9.98 -8.11
CA VAL A 212 -1.15 -9.88 -8.21
C VAL A 212 -1.60 -8.62 -7.49
N ALA A 213 -2.35 -7.76 -8.16
CA ALA A 213 -2.83 -6.50 -7.61
C ALA A 213 -4.33 -6.31 -7.89
N ASN A 214 -5.08 -5.89 -6.87
CA ASN A 214 -6.50 -5.55 -6.96
C ASN A 214 -6.75 -4.22 -6.27
N PHE A 215 -6.82 -3.16 -7.08
CA PHE A 215 -7.09 -1.80 -6.63
C PHE A 215 -8.55 -1.45 -6.82
N LYS A 216 -9.17 -0.97 -5.74
CA LYS A 216 -10.52 -0.39 -5.76
C LYS A 216 -10.44 0.98 -5.11
N SER A 217 -10.70 2.04 -5.86
CA SER A 217 -10.82 3.40 -5.33
C SER A 217 -12.12 4.06 -5.77
N ALA A 218 -12.63 5.04 -5.06
CA ALA A 218 -13.64 5.94 -5.65
C ALA A 218 -12.95 7.14 -6.32
N SER A 219 -11.95 7.73 -5.68
CA SER A 219 -11.15 8.82 -6.22
C SER A 219 -9.69 8.74 -5.80
N GLY A 220 -8.79 9.18 -6.67
CA GLY A 220 -7.36 9.32 -6.41
C GLY A 220 -6.52 8.56 -7.43
N ASP A 221 -5.27 8.99 -7.54
CA ASP A 221 -4.34 8.50 -8.54
C ASP A 221 -3.67 7.21 -8.07
N ILE A 222 -3.36 6.31 -9.01
CA ILE A 222 -2.71 5.03 -8.71
C ILE A 222 -1.45 4.94 -9.54
N SER A 223 -0.30 4.94 -8.86
CA SER A 223 1.02 4.80 -9.45
C SER A 223 1.70 3.53 -8.96
N VAL A 224 2.09 2.65 -9.89
CA VAL A 224 2.76 1.38 -9.60
C VAL A 224 4.02 1.25 -10.44
N ASP A 225 5.18 1.25 -9.79
CA ASP A 225 6.49 1.31 -10.47
C ASP A 225 6.97 -0.03 -11.05
N SER A 226 6.43 -1.16 -10.62
CA SER A 226 6.82 -2.45 -11.20
C SER A 226 5.83 -3.57 -10.90
N LEU A 227 5.00 -3.90 -11.88
CA LEU A 227 4.31 -5.18 -11.94
C LEU A 227 5.26 -6.27 -12.45
N ASP A 228 5.22 -7.45 -11.81
CA ASP A 228 6.06 -8.60 -12.16
C ASP A 228 5.88 -9.04 -13.63
N LYS A 229 6.85 -9.79 -14.17
CA LYS A 229 6.80 -10.27 -15.58
C LYS A 229 5.51 -11.03 -15.92
N ASP A 230 4.95 -11.75 -14.94
CA ASP A 230 3.77 -12.62 -15.04
C ASP A 230 2.64 -12.10 -14.14
N PHE A 231 2.26 -10.83 -14.29
CA PHE A 231 1.30 -10.18 -13.38
C PHE A 231 -0.19 -10.46 -13.69
N TYR A 232 -1.02 -10.25 -12.67
CA TYR A 232 -2.47 -10.11 -12.75
C TYR A 232 -2.89 -8.83 -12.02
N CYS A 233 -3.37 -7.83 -12.75
CA CYS A 233 -3.73 -6.54 -12.17
C CYS A 233 -5.18 -6.19 -12.50
N THR A 234 -5.96 -5.86 -11.47
CA THR A 234 -7.30 -5.28 -11.60
C THR A 234 -7.31 -3.90 -10.97
N VAL A 235 -7.79 -2.91 -11.72
CA VAL A 235 -7.95 -1.53 -11.29
C VAL A 235 -9.40 -1.13 -11.50
N ASN A 236 -10.07 -0.72 -10.43
CA ASN A 236 -11.44 -0.22 -10.45
C ASN A 236 -11.45 1.13 -9.74
N THR A 237 -11.52 2.23 -10.48
CA THR A 237 -11.67 3.58 -9.91
C THR A 237 -12.76 4.37 -10.62
N ALA A 238 -13.47 5.25 -9.88
CA ALA A 238 -14.39 6.18 -10.52
C ALA A 238 -13.66 7.40 -11.09
N SER A 239 -12.61 7.87 -10.42
CA SER A 239 -11.82 9.02 -10.89
C SER A 239 -10.37 8.92 -10.45
N GLY A 240 -9.45 9.30 -11.34
CA GLY A 240 -8.02 9.35 -11.06
C GLY A 240 -7.19 8.81 -12.22
N ASP A 241 -5.96 9.30 -12.30
CA ASP A 241 -4.99 8.89 -13.30
C ASP A 241 -4.27 7.62 -12.84
N ILE A 242 -3.97 6.75 -13.80
CA ILE A 242 -3.40 5.43 -13.54
C ILE A 242 -2.07 5.29 -14.28
N ASP A 243 -0.98 5.24 -13.53
CA ASP A 243 0.37 5.00 -14.04
C ASP A 243 0.84 3.60 -13.65
N LEU A 244 0.99 2.72 -14.63
CA LEU A 244 1.48 1.35 -14.42
C LEU A 244 2.79 1.16 -15.17
N ILE A 245 3.83 0.76 -14.44
CA ILE A 245 5.06 0.26 -15.02
C ILE A 245 5.08 -1.26 -14.89
N VAL A 246 5.37 -1.95 -15.99
CA VAL A 246 5.38 -3.42 -16.06
C VAL A 246 6.75 -3.92 -16.48
N GLN A 247 7.18 -5.03 -15.89
CA GLN A 247 8.44 -5.66 -16.27
C GLN A 247 8.30 -6.41 -17.59
N GLY A 248 9.12 -6.08 -18.58
CA GLY A 248 9.13 -6.64 -19.93
C GLY A 248 8.19 -5.91 -20.89
N LYS A 249 8.50 -6.00 -22.19
CA LYS A 249 7.71 -5.40 -23.29
C LYS A 249 6.77 -6.39 -24.00
N GLU A 250 6.55 -7.57 -23.42
CA GLU A 250 5.61 -8.55 -23.97
C GLU A 250 4.16 -8.06 -23.90
N LYS A 251 3.32 -8.58 -24.80
CA LYS A 251 1.90 -8.21 -24.93
C LYS A 251 1.16 -8.35 -23.60
N ILE A 252 0.26 -7.40 -23.33
CA ILE A 252 -0.64 -7.41 -22.17
C ILE A 252 -2.05 -7.74 -22.64
N TYR A 253 -2.72 -8.65 -21.92
CA TYR A 253 -4.09 -9.08 -22.25
C TYR A 253 -5.10 -8.31 -21.41
N LEU A 254 -6.04 -7.65 -22.06
CA LEU A 254 -7.09 -6.88 -21.39
C LEU A 254 -8.33 -7.76 -21.15
N GLU A 255 -8.74 -7.90 -19.88
CA GLU A 255 -9.87 -8.75 -19.44
C GLU A 255 -11.10 -7.91 -19.04
N ALA A 256 -11.57 -7.10 -19.98
CA ALA A 256 -12.88 -6.45 -20.04
C ALA A 256 -12.81 -5.40 -21.15
N PRO A 257 -13.93 -5.04 -21.79
CA PRO A 257 -13.98 -3.78 -22.53
C PRO A 257 -13.67 -2.67 -21.52
N ILE A 258 -12.64 -1.87 -21.77
CA ILE A 258 -12.45 -0.65 -20.99
C ILE A 258 -13.68 0.22 -21.26
N HIS A 259 -14.51 0.43 -20.24
CA HIS A 259 -15.67 1.31 -20.34
C HIS A 259 -15.18 2.76 -20.35
N ARG A 260 -14.77 3.20 -21.55
CA ARG A 260 -14.22 4.53 -21.82
C ARG A 260 -15.35 5.54 -21.87
N PHE A 261 -15.58 6.26 -20.79
CA PHE A 261 -16.45 7.44 -20.83
C PHE A 261 -15.66 8.71 -21.13
N SER A 262 -14.37 8.80 -20.73
CA SER A 262 -13.50 9.97 -21.00
C SER A 262 -11.99 9.71 -20.94
N SER A 263 -11.53 8.47 -20.76
CA SER A 263 -10.13 8.15 -20.45
C SER A 263 -9.29 7.85 -21.70
N SER A 264 -8.11 8.47 -21.83
CA SER A 264 -7.12 8.10 -22.84
C SER A 264 -6.20 7.00 -22.28
N ILE A 265 -5.84 6.00 -23.10
CA ILE A 265 -4.88 4.96 -22.72
C ILE A 265 -3.65 5.12 -23.58
N ARG A 266 -2.51 5.42 -22.98
CA ARG A 266 -1.21 5.47 -23.64
C ARG A 266 -0.36 4.29 -23.19
N SER A 267 0.29 3.63 -24.15
CA SER A 267 1.19 2.53 -23.80
C SER A 267 2.29 2.33 -24.82
N ASN A 268 3.50 2.02 -24.36
CA ASN A 268 4.59 1.50 -25.21
C ASN A 268 4.58 -0.02 -25.35
N VAL A 269 3.62 -0.70 -24.72
CA VAL A 269 3.41 -2.15 -24.85
C VAL A 269 2.19 -2.41 -25.74
N ASP A 270 2.21 -3.54 -26.41
CA ASP A 270 1.07 -4.02 -27.19
C ASP A 270 -0.06 -4.47 -26.26
N LEU A 271 -1.23 -3.85 -26.39
CA LEU A 271 -2.44 -4.18 -25.64
C LEU A 271 -3.38 -5.02 -26.51
N VAL A 272 -3.65 -6.26 -26.09
CA VAL A 272 -4.53 -7.19 -26.81
C VAL A 272 -5.85 -7.29 -26.07
N GLN A 273 -6.90 -6.71 -26.64
CA GLN A 273 -8.28 -6.97 -26.21
C GLN A 273 -8.69 -8.33 -26.76
N ASN A 274 -9.03 -9.26 -25.86
CA ASN A 274 -9.48 -10.57 -26.28
C ASN A 274 -10.95 -10.76 -25.89
N ASN A 275 -11.83 -10.85 -26.88
CA ASN A 275 -13.23 -11.26 -26.70
C ASN A 275 -13.34 -12.78 -26.53
N ASP A 276 -12.29 -13.55 -26.84
CA ASP A 276 -12.30 -15.00 -26.76
C ASP A 276 -11.71 -15.50 -25.45
N SER A 277 -12.57 -16.21 -24.71
CA SER A 277 -12.29 -17.03 -23.53
C SER A 277 -11.44 -18.26 -23.87
N SER A 278 -10.28 -18.08 -24.50
CA SER A 278 -9.34 -19.19 -24.68
C SER A 278 -8.67 -19.56 -23.35
N THR A 279 -8.87 -20.81 -22.97
CA THR A 279 -8.45 -21.54 -21.76
C THR A 279 -6.94 -21.81 -21.71
N MET A 280 -6.12 -20.77 -21.85
CA MET A 280 -4.72 -20.81 -21.43
C MET A 280 -4.58 -19.90 -20.20
N PRO A 281 -3.75 -20.25 -19.19
CA PRO A 281 -3.43 -19.30 -18.13
C PRO A 281 -2.71 -18.12 -18.78
N LYS A 282 -3.46 -17.07 -19.12
CA LYS A 282 -2.94 -15.82 -19.66
C LYS A 282 -2.05 -15.23 -18.57
N LYS A 283 -0.77 -15.08 -18.84
CA LYS A 283 0.16 -14.26 -18.05
C LYS A 283 0.03 -12.82 -18.51
N ARG A 284 0.33 -11.84 -17.65
CA ARG A 284 0.22 -10.40 -17.96
C ARG A 284 -1.21 -9.97 -18.29
N VAL A 285 -2.10 -10.16 -17.31
CA VAL A 285 -3.52 -9.82 -17.44
C VAL A 285 -3.79 -8.50 -16.73
N LEU A 286 -4.49 -7.61 -17.43
CA LEU A 286 -4.86 -6.30 -16.92
C LEU A 286 -6.36 -6.06 -17.12
N LYS A 287 -7.06 -5.74 -16.03
CA LYS A 287 -8.48 -5.38 -16.05
C LYS A 287 -8.63 -3.98 -15.49
N ILE A 288 -8.96 -3.01 -16.35
CA ILE A 288 -9.09 -1.61 -15.93
C ILE A 288 -10.51 -1.13 -16.16
N ASN A 289 -11.12 -0.62 -15.09
CA ASN A 289 -12.40 0.07 -15.09
C ASN A 289 -12.18 1.44 -14.46
N VAL A 290 -11.99 2.46 -15.29
CA VAL A 290 -11.80 3.86 -14.90
C VAL A 290 -12.88 4.68 -15.58
N LEU A 291 -13.68 5.42 -14.81
CA LEU A 291 -14.74 6.27 -15.38
C LEU A 291 -14.17 7.59 -15.94
N THR A 292 -13.28 8.26 -15.20
CA THR A 292 -12.55 9.46 -15.65
C THR A 292 -11.09 9.44 -15.19
N GLY A 293 -10.17 9.93 -16.03
CA GLY A 293 -8.72 9.95 -15.78
C GLY A 293 -7.95 9.29 -16.92
N ASP A 294 -6.68 9.61 -17.06
CA ASP A 294 -5.79 9.04 -18.08
C ASP A 294 -5.09 7.79 -17.57
N ILE A 295 -4.81 6.87 -18.48
CA ILE A 295 -4.14 5.60 -18.18
C ILE A 295 -2.84 5.54 -18.97
N SER A 296 -1.76 5.28 -18.26
CA SER A 296 -0.40 5.24 -18.77
C SER A 296 0.22 3.89 -18.40
N ILE A 297 0.65 3.12 -19.41
CA ILE A 297 1.22 1.78 -19.21
C ILE A 297 2.59 1.68 -19.88
N ARG A 298 3.65 1.66 -19.07
CA ARG A 298 5.05 1.62 -19.52
C ARG A 298 5.67 0.24 -19.28
N GLY A 299 6.03 -0.47 -20.33
CA GLY A 299 6.87 -1.67 -20.27
C GLY A 299 8.35 -1.32 -20.29
N VAL A 300 9.08 -1.82 -19.30
CA VAL A 300 10.53 -1.61 -19.15
C VAL A 300 11.27 -2.95 -19.24
N GLU A 301 12.38 -3.01 -19.97
CA GLU A 301 13.21 -4.22 -20.00
C GLU A 301 13.98 -4.37 -18.70
N ILE A 302 13.98 -5.57 -18.11
CA ILE A 302 14.74 -5.87 -16.90
C ILE A 302 16.22 -6.00 -17.30
N GLN A 303 16.96 -4.88 -17.28
CA GLN A 303 18.42 -4.97 -17.21
C GLN A 303 18.78 -5.47 -15.81
N GLY A 304 19.55 -6.55 -15.70
CA GLY A 304 19.80 -7.27 -14.45
C GLY A 304 20.63 -6.54 -13.37
N LYS A 305 20.29 -5.31 -13.01
CA LYS A 305 20.81 -4.59 -11.84
C LYS A 305 19.66 -3.88 -11.11
N SER A 306 19.75 -3.93 -9.78
CA SER A 306 18.94 -3.16 -8.84
C SER A 306 18.67 -1.75 -9.34
N ILE A 307 17.40 -1.38 -9.38
CA ILE A 307 16.95 -0.03 -9.69
C ILE A 307 17.21 0.82 -8.44
N ASP A 308 18.37 1.46 -8.38
CA ASP A 308 18.59 2.65 -7.56
C ASP A 308 18.28 3.85 -8.45
N TRP A 309 17.21 4.59 -8.15
CA TRP A 309 17.01 5.92 -8.70
C TRP A 309 17.68 6.93 -7.75
N GLN A 310 18.87 7.39 -8.13
CA GLN A 310 19.33 8.71 -7.68
C GLN A 310 18.56 9.76 -8.48
N GLU A 311 18.03 10.76 -7.78
CA GLU A 311 17.49 11.97 -8.38
C GLU A 311 18.56 12.64 -9.25
N GLU A 312 18.39 12.62 -10.57
CA GLU A 312 19.07 13.56 -11.46
C GLU A 312 18.02 14.35 -12.24
N GLU A 313 17.72 15.54 -11.73
CA GLU A 313 17.42 16.67 -12.60
C GLU A 313 18.64 16.93 -13.50
N LYS A 314 18.55 16.56 -14.78
CA LYS A 314 19.01 17.38 -15.91
C LYS A 314 18.64 16.73 -17.24
N GLY A 315 18.10 17.56 -18.12
CA GLY A 315 17.64 17.15 -19.44
C GLY A 315 18.76 16.59 -20.32
N GLU A 316 18.50 15.42 -20.88
CA GLU A 316 19.07 15.00 -22.15
C GLU A 316 17.93 14.49 -23.04
N ASP A 317 17.81 15.17 -24.18
CA ASP A 317 16.86 14.96 -25.26
C ASP A 317 17.24 13.67 -25.99
N VAL A 318 16.61 12.55 -25.62
CA VAL A 318 16.74 11.25 -26.31
C VAL A 318 15.34 10.70 -26.59
N SER A 319 14.76 11.10 -27.72
CA SER A 319 13.73 10.40 -28.52
C SER A 319 12.87 9.33 -27.82
N GLN A 320 12.18 9.67 -26.74
CA GLN A 320 11.31 8.75 -25.97
C GLN A 320 9.82 8.81 -26.39
N ASP A 321 9.45 9.73 -27.28
CA ASP A 321 8.05 10.01 -27.63
C ASP A 321 7.44 9.07 -28.68
N ASP A 322 8.20 8.16 -29.29
CA ASP A 322 7.68 7.34 -30.39
C ASP A 322 6.93 6.08 -29.95
N GLU A 323 7.18 5.55 -28.75
CA GLU A 323 6.52 4.32 -28.31
C GLU A 323 5.24 4.58 -27.51
N PHE A 324 5.04 5.76 -26.91
CA PHE A 324 3.97 6.00 -25.94
C PHE A 324 2.67 6.56 -26.56
N LEU A 325 2.09 5.77 -27.47
CA LEU A 325 0.92 6.16 -28.25
C LEU A 325 -0.38 5.58 -27.67
N THR A 326 -1.51 6.22 -27.98
CA THR A 326 -2.82 5.66 -27.71
C THR A 326 -3.14 4.46 -28.60
N ILE A 327 -4.09 3.63 -28.18
CA ILE A 327 -4.54 2.48 -28.99
C ILE A 327 -5.08 2.95 -30.35
N GLU A 328 -5.82 4.04 -30.37
CA GLU A 328 -6.35 4.68 -31.57
C GLU A 328 -5.23 5.20 -32.49
N GLU A 329 -4.25 5.92 -31.93
CA GLU A 329 -3.09 6.41 -32.68
C GLU A 329 -2.30 5.27 -33.32
N LYS A 330 -2.01 4.19 -32.56
CA LYS A 330 -1.35 2.98 -33.09
C LYS A 330 -2.14 2.36 -34.24
N LYS A 331 -3.47 2.31 -34.12
CA LYS A 331 -4.35 1.76 -35.16
C LYS A 331 -4.38 2.62 -36.42
N ILE A 332 -4.44 3.94 -36.28
CA ILE A 332 -4.36 4.89 -37.41
C ILE A 332 -3.03 4.71 -38.15
N LEU A 333 -1.91 4.68 -37.42
CA LEU A 333 -0.59 4.47 -38.02
C LEU A 333 -0.47 3.11 -38.72
N SER A 334 -0.99 2.04 -38.12
CA SER A 334 -1.01 0.70 -38.72
C SER A 334 -1.80 0.67 -40.04
N LEU A 335 -3.01 1.25 -40.07
CA LEU A 335 -3.83 1.33 -41.27
C LEU A 335 -3.19 2.19 -42.37
N LEU A 336 -2.50 3.27 -41.99
CA LEU A 336 -1.79 4.14 -42.92
C LEU A 336 -0.58 3.40 -43.53
N LYS A 337 0.22 2.71 -42.71
CA LYS A 337 1.37 1.90 -43.17
C LYS A 337 0.93 0.76 -44.09
N GLU A 338 -0.19 0.12 -43.81
CA GLU A 338 -0.78 -0.92 -44.66
C GLU A 338 -1.47 -0.36 -45.93
N ARG A 339 -1.44 0.97 -46.13
CA ARG A 339 -2.11 1.68 -47.24
C ARG A 339 -3.62 1.41 -47.34
N LYS A 340 -4.25 1.06 -46.22
CA LYS A 340 -5.70 0.86 -46.13
C LYS A 340 -6.47 2.16 -46.02
N ILE A 341 -5.81 3.24 -45.60
CA ILE A 341 -6.35 4.59 -45.51
C ILE A 341 -5.40 5.61 -46.17
N SER A 342 -5.94 6.74 -46.65
CA SER A 342 -5.12 7.84 -47.15
C SER A 342 -4.58 8.71 -46.02
N ARG A 343 -3.50 9.46 -46.29
CA ARG A 343 -2.93 10.43 -45.34
C ARG A 343 -3.96 11.51 -44.94
N SER A 344 -4.79 11.97 -45.88
CA SER A 344 -5.86 12.92 -45.59
C SER A 344 -6.90 12.35 -44.62
N PHE A 345 -7.28 11.07 -44.79
CA PHE A 345 -8.23 10.41 -43.90
C PHE A 345 -7.61 10.12 -42.52
N ALA A 346 -6.32 9.80 -42.45
CA ALA A 346 -5.62 9.68 -41.18
C ALA A 346 -5.58 11.01 -40.39
N ILE A 347 -5.42 12.15 -41.05
CA ILE A 347 -5.49 13.49 -40.42
C ILE A 347 -6.90 13.75 -39.87
N GLU A 348 -7.95 13.43 -40.62
CA GLU A 348 -9.34 13.55 -40.14
C GLU A 348 -9.57 12.70 -38.89
N LEU A 349 -9.11 11.45 -38.88
CA LEU A 349 -9.22 10.58 -37.70
C LEU A 349 -8.45 11.14 -36.49
N LEU A 350 -7.27 11.73 -36.68
CA LEU A 350 -6.52 12.38 -35.59
C LEU A 350 -7.23 13.64 -35.08
N LYS A 351 -7.88 14.42 -35.95
CA LYS A 351 -8.71 15.57 -35.54
C LYS A 351 -9.88 15.14 -34.66
N GLU A 352 -10.52 14.02 -34.96
CA GLU A 352 -11.57 13.42 -34.11
C GLU A 352 -11.03 12.97 -32.74
N LEU A 353 -9.73 12.69 -32.62
CA LEU A 353 -9.06 12.44 -31.33
C LEU A 353 -8.61 13.71 -30.61
N GLY A 354 -8.92 14.90 -31.15
CA GLY A 354 -8.61 16.20 -30.55
C GLY A 354 -7.32 16.86 -31.04
N TYR A 355 -6.64 16.32 -32.04
CA TYR A 355 -5.46 16.95 -32.62
C TYR A 355 -5.83 18.19 -33.45
N SER A 356 -5.03 19.25 -33.36
CA SER A 356 -5.06 20.32 -34.36
C SER A 356 -4.51 19.82 -35.69
N GLU A 357 -4.86 20.48 -36.80
CA GLU A 357 -4.39 20.09 -38.13
C GLU A 357 -2.86 20.06 -38.23
N GLU A 358 -2.19 21.06 -37.65
CA GLU A 358 -0.73 21.16 -37.63
C GLU A 358 -0.08 20.04 -36.79
N LEU A 359 -0.68 19.70 -35.64
CA LEU A 359 -0.18 18.64 -34.77
C LEU A 359 -0.41 17.26 -35.37
N ALA A 360 -1.55 17.03 -36.02
CA ALA A 360 -1.82 15.78 -36.74
C ALA A 360 -0.86 15.58 -37.91
N ASP A 361 -0.59 16.66 -38.67
CA ASP A 361 0.31 16.61 -39.81
C ASP A 361 1.77 16.38 -39.38
N LYS A 362 2.18 16.98 -38.25
CA LYS A 362 3.47 16.71 -37.59
C LYS A 362 3.55 15.27 -37.06
N PHE A 363 2.53 14.81 -36.34
CA PHE A 363 2.43 13.45 -35.81
C PHE A 363 2.60 12.39 -36.91
N LEU A 364 1.93 12.59 -38.05
CA LEU A 364 2.05 11.70 -39.19
C LEU A 364 3.39 11.84 -39.92
N LYS A 365 3.99 13.04 -40.04
CA LYS A 365 5.31 13.20 -40.67
C LYS A 365 6.43 12.53 -39.87
N ASP A 366 6.33 12.61 -38.54
CA ASP A 366 7.36 12.07 -37.66
C ASP A 366 7.28 10.53 -37.60
N ARG A 367 6.12 9.91 -37.92
CA ARG A 367 5.83 8.47 -37.63
C ARG A 367 5.21 7.64 -38.77
N GLY A 368 4.69 8.28 -39.81
CA GLY A 368 4.16 7.67 -41.03
C GLY A 368 5.00 8.13 -42.22
N GLU A 369 5.54 7.17 -42.98
CA GLU A 369 6.48 7.40 -44.09
C GLU A 369 6.18 8.63 -44.99
#